data_AF-A0A7C1CMJ7-F1
#
_entry.id   AF-A0A7C1CMJ7-F1
#
_cell.length_a   1.000
_cell.length_b   1.000
_cell.length_c   1.000
_cell.angle_alpha   90.00
_cell.angle_beta   90.00
_cell.angle_gamma   90.00
#
_symmetry.space_group_name_H-M   'P 1'
#
loop_
_entity.id
_entity.type
_entity.pdbx_description
1 polymer ?
#
loop_
_entity_poly.entity_id
_entity_poly.type
_entity_poly.pdbx_seq_one_letter_code
_entity_poly.pdbx_strand_id
1 'polypeptide(L)'
;AFGWMLMHKSWVGRYAELIGENEIAARFAGIDTPLVKCLLFTVCGGLCGMAAIFHTAFYATAKADTAMGMELEAIACVVIGGARISGGRASIPGALLGLLIIGILQFGLEMSGVRSRNIIIIVGLVLIITAVVNERFGGRATGE
;
A
#
# COMPACT_ATOMS: atom_id res chain seq x y z
N ALA A 1 1.76 3.79 15.22
CA ALA A 1 1.56 2.92 16.40
C ALA A 1 0.29 2.07 16.30
N PHE A 2 -0.90 2.66 16.07
CA PHE A 2 -2.18 1.93 15.99
C PHE A 2 -2.21 0.85 14.89
N GLY A 3 -1.75 1.18 13.67
CA GLY A 3 -1.65 0.22 12.57
C GLY A 3 -0.73 -0.97 12.87
N TRP A 4 0.44 -0.72 13.48
CA TRP A 4 1.38 -1.77 13.91
C TRP A 4 0.70 -2.76 14.85
N MET A 5 -0.05 -2.25 15.82
CA MET A 5 -0.75 -3.07 16.81
C MET A 5 -1.90 -3.86 16.17
N LEU A 6 -2.60 -3.29 15.19
CA LEU A 6 -3.61 -4.02 14.40
C LEU A 6 -2.98 -5.16 13.59
N MET A 7 -1.90 -4.93 12.84
CA MET A 7 -1.33 -5.99 12.01
C MET A 7 -0.64 -7.10 12.81
N HIS A 8 0.12 -6.75 13.84
CA HIS A 8 0.95 -7.74 14.55
C HIS A 8 0.25 -8.43 15.73
N LYS A 9 -0.81 -7.81 16.29
CA LYS A 9 -1.49 -8.32 17.49
C LYS A 9 -2.97 -8.66 17.27
N SER A 10 -3.60 -8.22 16.17
CA SER A 10 -5.02 -8.53 15.91
C SER A 10 -5.20 -9.71 14.96
N TRP A 11 -6.28 -10.45 15.17
CA TRP A 11 -6.73 -11.55 14.31
C TRP A 11 -6.99 -11.10 12.87
N VAL A 12 -7.38 -9.83 12.67
CA VAL A 12 -7.67 -9.24 11.37
C VAL A 12 -6.41 -9.19 10.49
N GLY A 13 -5.24 -8.87 11.07
CA GLY A 13 -3.98 -8.84 10.32
C GLY A 13 -3.56 -10.22 9.80
N ARG A 14 -3.67 -11.25 10.66
CA ARG A 14 -3.36 -12.63 10.28
C ARG A 14 -4.33 -13.19 9.24
N TYR A 15 -5.62 -12.89 9.36
CA TYR A 15 -6.59 -13.29 8.35
C TYR A 15 -6.33 -12.58 7.01
N ALA A 16 -5.98 -11.29 7.02
CA ALA A 16 -5.61 -10.59 5.79
C ALA A 16 -4.37 -11.21 5.12
N GLU A 17 -3.38 -11.62 5.90
CA GLU A 17 -2.18 -12.31 5.40
C GLU A 17 -2.52 -13.67 4.77
N LEU A 18 -3.27 -14.52 5.47
CA LEU A 18 -3.70 -15.83 4.98
C LEU A 18 -4.58 -15.75 3.72
N ILE A 19 -5.53 -14.81 3.69
CA ILE A 19 -6.39 -14.59 2.53
C ILE A 19 -5.56 -14.12 1.33
N GLY A 20 -4.52 -13.31 1.58
CA GLY A 20 -3.61 -12.84 0.54
C GLY A 20 -2.69 -13.94 0.00
N GLU A 21 -2.33 -14.95 0.78
CA GLU A 21 -1.50 -16.06 0.32
C GLU A 21 -2.32 -17.10 -0.48
N ASN A 22 -3.46 -17.54 0.09
CA ASN A 22 -4.38 -18.45 -0.59
C ASN A 22 -5.80 -18.32 -0.05
N GLU A 23 -6.65 -17.61 -0.79
CA GLU A 23 -8.06 -17.42 -0.44
C GLU A 23 -8.84 -18.73 -0.30
N ILE A 24 -8.53 -19.73 -1.13
CA ILE A 24 -9.20 -21.03 -1.11
C ILE A 24 -8.86 -21.76 0.19
N ALA A 25 -7.58 -21.79 0.56
CA ALA A 25 -7.13 -22.40 1.81
C ALA A 25 -7.69 -21.69 3.05
N ALA A 26 -7.76 -20.35 3.04
CA ALA A 26 -8.37 -19.57 4.12
C ALA A 26 -9.85 -19.94 4.31
N ARG A 27 -10.58 -20.15 3.22
CA ARG A 27 -11.99 -20.57 3.26
C ARG A 27 -12.16 -21.98 3.82
N PHE A 28 -11.26 -22.91 3.47
CA PHE A 28 -11.24 -24.27 4.05
C PHE A 28 -10.85 -24.27 5.55
N ALA A 29 -10.08 -23.28 6.00
CA ALA A 29 -9.74 -23.08 7.41
C ALA A 29 -10.88 -22.46 8.25
N GLY A 30 -12.08 -22.26 7.67
CA GLY A 30 -13.24 -21.71 8.37
C GLY A 30 -13.24 -20.18 8.50
N ILE A 31 -12.41 -19.47 7.72
CA ILE A 31 -12.39 -18.00 7.70
C ILE A 31 -13.42 -17.50 6.69
N ASP A 32 -14.35 -16.66 7.14
CA ASP A 32 -15.30 -15.94 6.27
C ASP A 32 -14.58 -14.84 5.48
N THR A 33 -13.90 -15.25 4.41
CA THR A 33 -13.23 -14.41 3.41
C THR A 33 -14.03 -13.18 2.96
N PRO A 34 -15.33 -13.27 2.58
CA PRO A 34 -16.08 -12.10 2.13
C PRO A 34 -16.31 -11.08 3.24
N LEU A 35 -16.53 -11.55 4.48
CA LEU A 35 -16.80 -10.66 5.62
C LEU A 35 -15.53 -9.90 6.03
N VAL A 36 -14.39 -10.60 6.07
CA VAL A 36 -13.08 -9.99 6.37
C VAL A 36 -12.71 -8.97 5.30
N LYS A 37 -12.90 -9.30 4.01
CA LYS A 37 -12.66 -8.35 2.90
C LYS A 37 -13.57 -7.12 3.02
N CYS A 38 -14.85 -7.30 3.28
CA CYS A 38 -15.80 -6.20 3.44
C CYS A 38 -15.38 -5.25 4.58
N LEU A 39 -14.97 -5.81 5.71
CA LEU A 39 -14.50 -5.03 6.87
C LEU A 39 -13.21 -4.26 6.54
N LEU A 40 -12.24 -4.89 5.87
CA LEU A 40 -11.01 -4.24 5.40
C LEU A 40 -11.29 -3.05 4.49
N PHE A 41 -12.12 -3.24 3.45
CA PHE A 41 -12.48 -2.16 2.51
C PHE A 41 -13.27 -1.04 3.19
N THR A 42 -14.16 -1.37 4.13
CA THR A 42 -14.93 -0.36 4.89
C THR A 42 -14.03 0.50 5.75
N VAL A 43 -13.06 -0.11 6.46
CA VAL A 43 -12.09 0.62 7.27
C VAL A 43 -11.19 1.49 6.38
N CYS A 44 -10.67 0.96 5.26
CA CYS A 44 -9.90 1.74 4.29
C CYS A 44 -10.70 2.93 3.75
N GLY A 45 -11.95 2.72 3.33
CA GLY A 45 -12.83 3.79 2.85
C GLY A 45 -13.07 4.87 3.90
N GLY A 46 -13.31 4.49 5.16
CA GLY A 46 -13.46 5.43 6.26
C GLY A 46 -12.20 6.27 6.51
N LEU A 47 -11.02 5.65 6.48
CA LEU A 47 -9.73 6.33 6.62
C LEU A 47 -9.44 7.27 5.45
N CYS A 48 -9.69 6.83 4.22
CA CYS A 48 -9.53 7.64 3.01
C CYS A 48 -10.49 8.85 3.01
N GLY A 49 -11.75 8.66 3.41
CA GLY A 49 -12.72 9.75 3.55
C GLY A 49 -12.27 10.78 4.58
N MET A 50 -11.78 10.33 5.74
CA MET A 50 -11.23 11.23 6.76
C MET A 50 -9.99 11.99 6.24
N ALA A 51 -9.07 11.30 5.58
CA ALA A 51 -7.88 11.92 4.97
C ALA A 51 -8.25 12.96 3.89
N ALA A 52 -9.28 12.70 3.09
CA ALA A 52 -9.77 13.63 2.08
C ALA A 52 -10.29 14.93 2.71
N ILE A 53 -11.02 14.86 3.83
CA ILE A 53 -11.48 16.04 4.57
C ILE A 53 -10.27 16.89 4.98
N PHE A 54 -9.24 16.29 5.60
CA PHE A 54 -8.01 16.99 5.97
C PHE A 54 -7.29 17.61 4.76
N HIS A 55 -7.20 16.87 3.66
CA HIS A 55 -6.56 17.35 2.44
C HIS A 55 -7.29 18.56 1.86
N THR A 56 -8.62 18.51 1.74
CA THR A 56 -9.41 19.64 1.26
C THR A 56 -9.32 20.88 2.16
N ALA A 57 -9.24 20.68 3.48
CA ALA A 57 -9.06 21.77 4.44
C ALA A 57 -7.69 22.44 4.31
N PHE A 58 -6.65 21.67 3.97
CA PHE A 58 -5.28 22.18 3.83
C PHE A 58 -5.08 23.00 2.55
N TYR A 59 -5.65 22.54 1.43
CA TYR A 59 -5.45 23.18 0.11
C TYR A 59 -6.58 24.16 -0.26
N ALA A 60 -7.64 24.26 0.55
CA ALA A 60 -8.82 25.11 0.36
C ALA A 60 -9.45 25.06 -1.06
N THR A 61 -9.13 24.02 -1.82
CA THR A 61 -9.47 23.89 -3.24
C THR A 61 -9.94 22.45 -3.50
N ALA A 62 -11.17 22.29 -3.95
CA ALA A 62 -11.76 21.00 -4.27
C ALA A 62 -11.78 20.79 -5.80
N LYS A 63 -10.60 20.64 -6.40
CA LYS A 63 -10.51 20.19 -7.80
C LYS A 63 -10.47 18.67 -7.83
N ALA A 64 -11.29 18.08 -8.69
CA ALA A 64 -11.36 16.63 -8.86
C ALA A 64 -10.03 16.02 -9.34
N ASP A 65 -9.18 16.82 -9.98
CA ASP A 65 -7.89 16.39 -10.52
C ASP A 65 -6.76 16.37 -9.48
N THR A 66 -6.90 17.07 -8.34
CA THR A 66 -5.81 17.26 -7.36
C THR A 66 -5.30 15.95 -6.75
N ALA A 67 -6.13 14.91 -6.74
CA ALA A 67 -5.76 13.59 -6.21
C ALA A 67 -5.39 12.55 -7.26
N MET A 68 -5.36 12.92 -8.54
CA MET A 68 -4.95 11.98 -9.60
C MET A 68 -3.48 11.60 -9.44
N GLY A 69 -3.21 10.30 -9.39
CA GLY A 69 -1.86 9.74 -9.24
C GLY A 69 -1.48 9.36 -7.81
N MET A 70 -2.13 9.92 -6.79
CA MET A 70 -1.87 9.55 -5.38
C MET A 70 -2.19 8.07 -5.10
N GLU A 71 -3.11 7.46 -5.85
CA GLU A 71 -3.37 6.01 -5.77
C GLU A 71 -2.14 5.19 -6.16
N LEU A 72 -1.50 5.56 -7.27
CA LEU A 72 -0.29 4.88 -7.75
C LEU A 72 0.87 5.07 -6.77
N GLU A 73 1.01 6.26 -6.22
CA GLU A 73 2.02 6.57 -5.19
C GLU A 73 1.79 5.77 -3.91
N ALA A 74 0.54 5.66 -3.45
CA ALA A 74 0.21 4.86 -2.28
C ALA A 74 0.58 3.38 -2.48
N ILE A 75 0.29 2.82 -3.65
CA ILE A 75 0.68 1.44 -4.00
C ILE A 75 2.21 1.33 -4.07
N ALA A 76 2.89 2.29 -4.72
CA ALA A 76 4.35 2.28 -4.84
C ALA A 76 5.04 2.30 -3.47
N CYS A 77 4.59 3.16 -2.55
CA CYS A 77 5.14 3.25 -1.20
C CYS A 77 5.08 1.91 -0.46
N VAL A 78 3.93 1.23 -0.52
CA VAL A 78 3.71 -0.04 0.19
C VAL A 78 4.49 -1.19 -0.44
N VAL A 79 4.60 -1.23 -1.78
CA VAL A 79 5.38 -2.26 -2.50
C VAL A 79 6.89 -2.07 -2.29
N ILE A 80 7.38 -0.83 -2.32
CA ILE A 80 8.78 -0.49 -1.97
C ILE A 80 9.09 -0.83 -0.53
N GLY A 81 8.09 -0.66 0.34
CA GLY A 81 8.15 -1.14 1.72
C GLY A 81 8.18 -2.67 1.89
N GLY A 82 8.16 -3.44 0.80
CA GLY A 82 8.29 -4.90 0.82
C GLY A 82 6.98 -5.67 0.82
N ALA A 83 5.83 -5.02 0.61
CA ALA A 83 4.58 -5.74 0.41
C ALA A 83 4.56 -6.47 -0.94
N ARG A 84 4.09 -7.73 -0.92
CA ARG A 84 3.96 -8.54 -2.14
C ARG A 84 2.67 -8.16 -2.89
N ILE A 85 2.78 -7.93 -4.20
CA ILE A 85 1.62 -7.69 -5.07
C ILE A 85 0.75 -8.93 -5.18
N SER A 86 1.36 -10.13 -5.17
CA SER A 86 0.66 -11.41 -5.15
C SER A 86 -0.07 -11.70 -3.83
N GLY A 87 0.09 -10.85 -2.81
CA GLY A 87 -0.46 -11.07 -1.47
C GLY A 87 0.40 -11.96 -0.59
N GLY A 88 -0.02 -12.11 0.66
CA GLY A 88 0.53 -13.08 1.61
C GLY A 88 1.59 -12.57 2.58
N ARG A 89 2.29 -11.46 2.31
CA ARG A 89 3.17 -10.81 3.31
C ARG A 89 3.23 -9.31 3.11
N ALA A 90 3.06 -8.57 4.21
CA ALA A 90 3.25 -7.13 4.27
C ALA A 90 3.79 -6.73 5.66
N SER A 91 4.57 -5.65 5.70
CA SER A 91 5.17 -5.16 6.93
C SER A 91 4.96 -3.66 7.05
N ILE A 92 4.35 -3.23 8.16
CA ILE A 92 4.15 -1.80 8.48
C ILE A 92 5.46 -1.00 8.63
N PRO A 93 6.56 -1.50 9.24
CA PRO A 93 7.80 -0.72 9.29
C PRO A 93 8.37 -0.53 7.89
N GLY A 94 8.26 -1.56 7.06
CA GLY A 94 8.65 -1.52 5.67
C GLY A 94 7.83 -0.48 4.90
N ALA A 95 6.51 -0.47 5.04
CA ALA A 95 5.63 0.53 4.41
C ALA A 95 5.96 1.97 4.86
N LEU A 96 6.30 2.19 6.13
CA LEU A 96 6.75 3.51 6.62
C LEU A 96 8.08 3.94 5.99
N LEU A 97 9.02 3.01 5.85
CA LEU A 97 10.28 3.28 5.14
C LEU A 97 10.04 3.56 3.65
N GLY A 98 9.17 2.79 3.00
CA GLY A 98 8.77 3.00 1.60
C GLY A 98 8.11 4.36 1.38
N LEU A 99 7.23 4.78 2.30
CA LEU A 99 6.64 6.12 2.30
C LEU A 99 7.70 7.21 2.42
N LEU A 100 8.69 7.04 3.30
CA LEU A 100 9.79 7.99 3.46
C LEU A 100 10.67 8.08 2.20
N ILE A 101 10.99 6.93 1.59
CA ILE A 101 11.79 6.87 0.35
C ILE A 101 11.07 7.58 -0.79
N ILE A 102 9.80 7.25 -1.03
CA ILE A 102 9.01 7.87 -2.10
C ILE A 102 8.76 9.35 -1.82
N GLY A 103 8.48 9.74 -0.57
CA GLY A 103 8.29 11.14 -0.20
C GLY A 103 9.53 11.99 -0.49
N ILE A 104 10.73 11.50 -0.15
CA ILE A 104 11.98 12.19 -0.46
C ILE A 104 12.24 12.22 -1.97
N LEU A 105 11.95 11.13 -2.68
CA LEU A 105 12.10 11.07 -4.13
C LEU A 105 11.21 12.10 -4.83
N GLN A 106 9.93 12.19 -4.44
CA GLN A 106 9.00 13.16 -5.00
C GLN A 106 9.47 14.59 -4.70
N PHE A 107 9.78 14.89 -3.44
CA PHE A 107 10.25 16.22 -3.04
C PHE A 107 11.53 16.63 -3.80
N GLY A 108 12.47 15.68 -3.99
CA GLY A 108 13.68 15.91 -4.76
C GLY A 108 13.43 16.15 -6.26
N LEU A 109 12.50 15.40 -6.86
CA LEU A 109 12.13 15.58 -8.27
C LEU A 109 11.38 16.90 -8.51
N GLU A 110 10.47 17.27 -7.60
CA GLU A 110 9.79 18.56 -7.64
C GLU A 110 10.78 19.72 -7.53
N MET A 111 11.73 19.64 -6.59
CA MET A 111 12.76 20.67 -6.40
C MET A 111 13.72 20.77 -7.60
N SER A 112 13.94 19.67 -8.33
CA SER A 112 14.68 19.66 -9.59
C SER A 112 13.91 20.29 -10.77
N GLY A 113 12.68 20.78 -10.55
CA GLY A 113 11.85 21.41 -11.57
C GLY A 113 11.18 20.41 -12.53
N VAL A 114 11.10 19.13 -12.15
CA VAL A 114 10.42 18.11 -12.96
C VAL A 114 8.92 18.33 -12.93
N ARG A 115 8.28 18.34 -14.10
CA ARG A 115 6.82 18.50 -14.20
C ARG A 115 6.11 17.31 -13.54
N SER A 116 5.04 17.57 -12.79
CA SER A 116 4.23 16.54 -12.09
C SER A 116 3.87 15.33 -12.96
N ARG A 117 3.57 15.55 -14.25
CA ARG A 117 3.29 14.45 -15.20
C ARG A 117 4.45 13.45 -15.36
N ASN A 118 5.70 13.91 -15.28
CA ASN A 118 6.87 13.06 -15.39
C ASN A 118 7.15 12.32 -14.07
N ILE A 119 6.77 12.89 -12.92
CA ILE A 119 6.92 12.25 -11.60
C ILE A 119 6.09 10.96 -11.56
N ILE A 120 4.84 11.00 -12.02
CA ILE A 120 3.96 9.81 -12.10
C ILE A 120 4.60 8.69 -12.93
N ILE A 121 5.23 9.03 -14.06
CA ILE A 121 5.90 8.04 -14.93
C ILE A 121 7.10 7.42 -14.20
N ILE A 122 7.90 8.24 -13.51
CA ILE A 122 9.08 7.78 -12.77
C ILE A 122 8.65 6.87 -11.60
N VAL A 123 7.66 7.29 -10.81
CA VAL A 123 7.12 6.50 -9.70
C VAL A 123 6.56 5.16 -10.20
N GLY A 124 5.83 5.15 -11.31
CA GLY A 124 5.33 3.93 -11.93
C GLY A 124 6.46 3.00 -12.38
N LEU A 125 7.53 3.54 -12.96
CA LEU A 125 8.69 2.76 -13.38
C LEU A 125 9.43 2.16 -12.19
N VAL A 126 9.60 2.93 -11.11
CA VAL A 126 10.17 2.44 -9.84
C VAL A 126 9.30 1.32 -9.27
N LEU A 127 7.97 1.48 -9.24
CA LEU A 127 7.04 0.45 -8.78
C LEU A 127 7.22 -0.85 -9.56
N ILE A 128 7.31 -0.81 -10.89
CA ILE A 128 7.49 -2.01 -11.72
C ILE A 128 8.82 -2.70 -11.39
N ILE A 129 9.92 -1.94 -11.29
CA ILE A 129 11.23 -2.50 -10.94
C ILE A 129 11.17 -3.17 -9.57
N THR A 130 10.66 -2.48 -8.56
CA THR A 130 10.53 -3.00 -7.21
C THR A 130 9.63 -4.22 -7.15
N ALA A 131 8.50 -4.22 -7.87
CA ALA A 131 7.58 -5.34 -7.95
C ALA A 131 8.27 -6.62 -8.45
N VAL A 132 8.96 -6.52 -9.58
CA VAL A 132 9.69 -7.65 -10.19
C VAL A 132 10.79 -8.14 -9.26
N VAL A 133 11.54 -7.22 -8.65
CA VAL A 133 12.55 -7.54 -7.64
C VAL A 133 11.91 -8.30 -6.47
N ASN A 134 10.82 -7.78 -5.90
CA ASN A 134 10.18 -8.39 -4.74
C ASN A 134 9.66 -9.81 -5.03
N GLU A 135 9.10 -10.06 -6.22
CA GLU A 135 8.70 -11.40 -6.65
C GLU A 135 9.90 -12.36 -6.80
N ARG A 136 10.99 -11.90 -7.41
CA ARG A 136 12.20 -12.69 -7.61
C ARG A 136 12.89 -13.06 -6.30
N PHE A 137 12.95 -12.15 -5.34
CA PHE A 137 13.51 -12.42 -4.02
C PHE A 137 12.54 -13.21 -3.12
N GLY A 138 11.22 -13.03 -3.30
CA GLY A 138 10.19 -13.74 -2.55
C GLY A 138 10.08 -15.23 -2.87
N GLY A 139 10.45 -15.66 -4.08
CA GLY A 139 10.42 -17.06 -4.52
C GLY A 139 11.46 -17.98 -3.89
N ARG A 140 12.42 -17.46 -3.11
CA ARG A 140 13.47 -18.27 -2.45
C ARG A 140 13.14 -18.71 -1.02
N ALA A 141 12.05 -18.22 -0.41
CA ALA A 141 11.73 -18.47 0.99
C ALA A 141 10.63 -19.53 1.22
N THR A 142 10.16 -20.19 0.16
CA THR A 142 9.14 -21.26 0.20
C THR A 142 9.65 -22.53 -0.50
N GLY A 143 10.95 -22.77 -0.40
CA GLY A 143 11.66 -23.87 -1.05
C GLY A 143 12.35 -24.81 -0.07
N GLU A 144 11.77 -24.99 1.12
CA GLU A 144 12.09 -26.05 2.09
C GLU A 144 10.80 -26.59 2.72
#